data_AF-A0A6V7KZ14-F1
#
_entry.id   AF-A0A6V7KZ14-F1
#
_cell.length_a   1.000
_cell.length_b   1.000
_cell.length_c   1.000
_cell.angle_alpha   90.00
_cell.angle_beta   90.00
_cell.angle_gamma   90.00
#
_symmetry.space_group_name_H-M   'P 1'
#
loop_
_entity.id
_entity.type
_entity.pdbx_description
1 polymer ?
#
loop_
_entity_poly.entity_id
_entity_poly.type
_entity_poly.pdbx_seq_one_letter_code
_entity_poly.pdbx_strand_id
1 'polypeptide(L)'
;RKEVLDDIKLNPHDREDVISEAIAKQTNRILSSSVANQFPHLLETEVDFDPRIEAFWFAGGLYLHEGIMRERSKRFWKKDATKLPSDRPLQYLGSPILQLRHRLPLKEILPLEECESAKFHIPMTKFDSRAYGHYLRRRHGTSIPGYWPGDASEFGVMSYHKRGYLVGRNADDDSDALKTQAVYANWSWLLGQASHQ
;
A
#
# COMPACT_ATOMS: atom_id res chain seq x y z
N ARG A 1 12.02 -32.26 2.95
CA ARG A 1 11.29 -30.96 2.88
C ARG A 1 10.92 -30.54 1.46
N LYS A 2 11.70 -30.89 0.40
CA LYS A 2 11.23 -30.82 -1.00
C LYS A 2 9.96 -31.68 -1.25
N GLU A 3 9.91 -32.87 -0.65
CA GLU A 3 8.82 -33.84 -0.83
C GLU A 3 7.44 -33.36 -0.33
N VAL A 4 7.37 -32.43 0.63
CA VAL A 4 6.07 -31.98 1.19
C VAL A 4 5.37 -30.95 0.28
N LEU A 5 6.11 -30.28 -0.60
CA LEU A 5 5.56 -29.27 -1.52
C LEU A 5 5.12 -29.87 -2.86
N ASP A 6 5.61 -31.06 -3.23
CA ASP A 6 5.24 -31.72 -4.48
C ASP A 6 3.91 -32.47 -4.39
N ASP A 7 3.44 -32.82 -3.18
CA ASP A 7 2.16 -33.50 -2.95
C ASP A 7 0.93 -32.57 -2.98
N ILE A 8 1.13 -31.24 -2.92
CA ILE A 8 0.06 -30.25 -3.02
C ILE A 8 0.19 -29.61 -4.40
N LYS A 9 -0.76 -29.90 -5.31
CA LYS A 9 -0.89 -29.20 -6.59
C LYS A 9 -1.30 -27.73 -6.37
N LEU A 10 -0.38 -26.92 -5.89
CA LEU A 10 -0.55 -25.48 -5.74
C LEU A 10 -0.52 -24.82 -7.13
N ASN A 11 -1.33 -23.80 -7.29
CA ASN A 11 -1.23 -22.89 -8.43
C ASN A 11 0.19 -22.27 -8.45
N PRO A 12 0.83 -22.07 -9.62
CA PRO A 12 2.13 -21.40 -9.71
C PRO A 12 2.26 -20.11 -8.87
N HIS A 13 1.21 -19.29 -8.80
CA HIS A 13 1.18 -18.08 -7.98
C HIS A 13 1.28 -18.38 -6.48
N ASP A 14 0.45 -19.31 -5.98
CA ASP A 14 0.43 -19.69 -4.57
C ASP A 14 1.75 -20.34 -4.15
N ARG A 15 2.36 -21.11 -5.05
CA ARG A 15 3.69 -21.70 -4.83
C ARG A 15 4.75 -20.62 -4.64
N GLU A 16 4.75 -19.59 -5.47
CA GLU A 16 5.69 -18.46 -5.36
C GLU A 16 5.49 -17.70 -4.05
N ASP A 17 4.24 -17.49 -3.63
CA ASP A 17 3.94 -16.82 -2.37
C ASP A 17 4.41 -17.62 -1.15
N VAL A 18 4.18 -18.94 -1.12
CA VAL A 18 4.66 -19.82 -0.04
C VAL A 18 6.20 -19.80 0.06
N ILE A 19 6.89 -19.84 -1.08
CA ILE A 19 8.36 -19.79 -1.11
C ILE A 19 8.84 -18.41 -0.65
N SER A 20 8.24 -17.34 -1.18
CA SER A 20 8.58 -15.95 -0.82
C SER A 20 8.38 -15.69 0.67
N GLU A 21 7.30 -16.22 1.24
CA GLU A 21 6.98 -16.12 2.65
C GLU A 21 8.06 -16.78 3.52
N ALA A 22 8.45 -18.01 3.20
CA ALA A 22 9.49 -18.73 3.92
C ALA A 22 10.84 -17.99 3.85
N ILE A 23 11.20 -17.48 2.67
CA ILE A 23 12.44 -16.72 2.45
C ILE A 23 12.42 -15.41 3.23
N ALA A 24 11.33 -14.64 3.17
CA ALA A 24 11.22 -13.36 3.86
C ALA A 24 11.30 -13.52 5.38
N LYS A 25 10.56 -14.49 5.95
CA LYS A 25 10.58 -14.79 7.38
C LYS A 25 11.98 -15.19 7.86
N GLN A 26 12.67 -16.06 7.10
CA GLN A 26 14.02 -16.49 7.43
C GLN A 26 15.05 -15.35 7.28
N THR A 27 14.91 -14.53 6.24
CA THR A 27 15.77 -13.38 5.99
C THR A 27 15.67 -12.36 7.12
N ASN A 28 14.43 -11.98 7.50
CA ASN A 28 14.20 -11.09 8.62
C ASN A 28 14.85 -11.64 9.90
N ARG A 29 14.63 -12.92 10.23
CA ARG A 29 15.22 -13.55 11.41
C ARG A 29 16.75 -13.47 11.42
N ILE A 30 17.40 -13.81 10.30
CA ILE A 30 18.87 -13.77 10.19
C ILE A 30 19.38 -12.34 10.33
N LEU A 31 18.76 -11.39 9.62
CA LEU A 31 19.18 -9.99 9.67
C LEU A 31 19.00 -9.42 11.06
N SER A 32 17.80 -9.46 11.64
CA SER A 32 17.53 -8.95 12.99
C SER A 32 18.48 -9.55 14.02
N SER A 33 18.74 -10.86 13.97
CA SER A 33 19.66 -11.52 14.92
C SER A 33 21.12 -11.11 14.73
N SER A 34 21.57 -10.95 13.49
CA SER A 34 22.98 -10.64 13.20
C SER A 34 23.32 -9.17 13.47
N VAL A 35 22.36 -8.26 13.28
CA VAL A 35 22.56 -6.82 13.48
C VAL A 35 22.10 -6.31 14.84
N ALA A 36 21.31 -7.07 15.60
CA ALA A 36 20.86 -6.67 16.95
C ALA A 36 22.00 -6.31 17.91
N ASN A 37 23.17 -6.98 17.79
CA ASN A 37 24.34 -6.67 18.61
C ASN A 37 24.91 -5.27 18.33
N GLN A 38 24.79 -4.77 17.09
CA GLN A 38 25.26 -3.44 16.70
C GLN A 38 24.17 -2.38 16.90
N PHE A 39 22.91 -2.78 16.80
CA PHE A 39 21.74 -1.92 16.88
C PHE A 39 20.72 -2.47 17.89
N PRO A 40 20.92 -2.21 19.20
CA PRO A 40 20.08 -2.78 20.25
C PRO A 40 18.60 -2.41 20.16
N HIS A 41 18.26 -1.28 19.53
CA HIS A 41 16.87 -0.87 19.29
C HIS A 41 16.09 -1.88 18.43
N LEU A 42 16.78 -2.73 17.66
CA LEU A 42 16.13 -3.82 16.92
C LEU A 42 15.54 -4.89 17.84
N LEU A 43 15.99 -4.99 19.09
CA LEU A 43 15.40 -5.89 20.10
C LEU A 43 14.03 -5.38 20.61
N GLU A 44 13.76 -4.07 20.48
CA GLU A 44 12.48 -3.45 20.81
C GLU A 44 11.49 -3.52 19.62
N THR A 45 11.90 -4.10 18.49
CA THR A 45 11.07 -4.15 17.29
C THR A 45 10.11 -5.33 17.34
N GLU A 46 8.82 -5.06 17.12
CA GLU A 46 7.79 -6.08 17.00
C GLU A 46 7.69 -6.57 15.56
N VAL A 47 7.44 -7.88 15.41
CA VAL A 47 7.30 -8.53 14.11
C VAL A 47 5.91 -9.13 13.99
N ASP A 48 5.09 -8.57 13.12
CA ASP A 48 3.76 -9.09 12.81
C ASP A 48 3.80 -9.93 11.55
N PHE A 49 3.06 -11.04 11.55
CA PHE A 49 2.90 -11.91 10.38
C PHE A 49 1.53 -11.74 9.76
N ASP A 50 1.50 -11.66 8.44
CA ASP A 50 0.28 -11.47 7.63
C ASP A 50 -0.67 -10.36 8.14
N PRO A 51 -0.16 -9.17 8.54
CA PRO A 51 -1.01 -8.12 9.10
C PRO A 51 -1.98 -7.55 8.05
N ARG A 52 -3.13 -7.09 8.50
CA ARG A 52 -4.15 -6.49 7.64
C ARG A 52 -3.92 -4.98 7.53
N ILE A 53 -3.49 -4.52 6.35
CA ILE A 53 -3.38 -3.09 6.04
C ILE A 53 -4.54 -2.66 5.17
N GLU A 54 -5.24 -1.61 5.58
CA GLU A 54 -6.26 -0.99 4.76
C GLU A 54 -6.12 0.53 4.83
N ALA A 55 -6.41 1.22 3.75
CA ALA A 55 -6.43 2.67 3.75
C ALA A 55 -7.50 3.21 2.80
N PHE A 56 -8.24 4.19 3.28
CA PHE A 56 -9.28 4.88 2.51
C PHE A 56 -8.93 6.35 2.36
N TRP A 57 -8.98 6.85 1.13
CA TRP A 57 -8.79 8.28 0.85
C TRP A 57 -9.54 8.70 -0.41
N PHE A 58 -9.65 10.02 -0.59
CA PHE A 58 -10.16 10.61 -1.81
C PHE A 58 -9.00 11.07 -2.69
N ALA A 59 -8.97 10.59 -3.94
CA ALA A 59 -8.10 11.14 -4.98
C ALA A 59 -8.87 12.22 -5.76
N GLY A 60 -8.42 13.46 -5.64
CA GLY A 60 -9.03 14.61 -6.31
C GLY A 60 -8.47 14.90 -7.70
N GLY A 61 -9.06 15.89 -8.37
CA GLY A 61 -8.50 16.45 -9.60
C GLY A 61 -8.88 15.75 -10.90
N LEU A 62 -9.84 14.81 -10.88
CA LEU A 62 -10.25 14.12 -12.10
C LEU A 62 -11.23 14.95 -12.94
N TYR A 63 -10.92 15.04 -14.23
CA TYR A 63 -11.80 15.68 -15.21
C TYR A 63 -13.08 14.88 -15.37
N LEU A 64 -14.21 15.60 -15.36
CA LEU A 64 -15.50 15.01 -15.62
C LEU A 64 -15.76 14.90 -17.11
N HIS A 65 -16.33 13.76 -17.51
CA HIS A 65 -16.90 13.64 -18.84
C HIS A 65 -18.10 14.60 -18.99
N GLU A 66 -18.30 15.16 -20.19
CA GLU A 66 -19.37 16.15 -20.45
C GLU A 66 -20.76 15.65 -20.07
N GLY A 67 -21.01 14.35 -20.23
CA GLY A 67 -22.26 13.71 -19.81
C GLY A 67 -22.53 13.86 -18.31
N ILE A 68 -21.49 13.70 -17.47
CA ILE A 68 -21.61 13.87 -16.01
C ILE A 68 -21.81 15.35 -15.67
N MET A 69 -21.13 16.26 -16.38
CA MET A 69 -21.35 17.70 -16.21
C MET A 69 -22.79 18.09 -16.55
N ARG A 70 -23.36 17.52 -17.62
CA ARG A 70 -24.75 17.73 -18.05
C ARG A 70 -25.76 17.17 -17.05
N GLU A 71 -25.46 16.06 -16.39
CA GLU A 71 -26.31 15.55 -15.30
C GLU A 71 -26.20 16.41 -14.04
N ARG A 72 -24.99 16.87 -13.69
CA ARG A 72 -24.77 17.80 -12.58
C ARG A 72 -25.51 19.11 -12.79
N SER A 73 -25.51 19.66 -14.01
CA SER A 73 -26.23 20.91 -14.30
C SER A 73 -27.75 20.81 -14.18
N LYS A 74 -28.31 19.59 -14.26
CA LYS A 74 -29.73 19.34 -13.97
C LYS A 74 -30.04 19.25 -12.47
N ARG A 75 -29.06 18.85 -11.65
CA ARG A 75 -29.24 18.60 -10.21
C ARG A 75 -28.78 19.76 -9.32
N PHE A 76 -27.79 20.52 -9.76
CA PHE A 76 -27.21 21.63 -8.98
C PHE A 76 -27.64 22.98 -9.55
N TRP A 77 -28.11 23.87 -8.67
CA TRP A 77 -28.56 25.21 -9.04
C TRP A 77 -27.40 26.15 -9.44
N LYS A 78 -26.18 25.87 -8.96
CA LYS A 78 -24.99 26.67 -9.25
C LYS A 78 -24.21 26.09 -10.43
N LYS A 79 -24.15 26.83 -11.54
CA LYS A 79 -23.42 26.45 -12.76
C LYS A 79 -21.93 26.21 -12.50
N ASP A 80 -21.33 26.92 -11.55
CA ASP A 80 -19.89 26.81 -11.27
C ASP A 80 -19.52 25.48 -10.57
N ALA A 81 -20.42 24.93 -9.74
CA ALA A 81 -20.22 23.64 -9.08
C ALA A 81 -20.23 22.45 -10.05
N THR A 82 -20.80 22.63 -11.25
CA THR A 82 -20.90 21.57 -12.27
C THR A 82 -19.56 21.28 -12.95
N LYS A 83 -18.64 22.25 -12.94
CA LYS A 83 -17.30 22.17 -13.57
C LYS A 83 -16.21 21.74 -12.59
N LEU A 84 -16.51 21.67 -11.29
CA LEU A 84 -15.54 21.25 -10.29
C LEU A 84 -15.05 19.81 -10.58
N PRO A 85 -13.73 19.55 -10.51
CA PRO A 85 -13.19 18.20 -10.58
C PRO A 85 -13.93 17.26 -9.62
N SER A 86 -14.02 15.99 -9.97
CA SER A 86 -14.63 15.00 -9.09
C SER A 86 -13.56 14.24 -8.35
N ASP A 87 -13.75 14.15 -7.04
CA ASP A 87 -12.97 13.22 -6.24
C ASP A 87 -13.43 11.79 -6.50
N ARG A 88 -12.49 10.85 -6.38
CA ARG A 88 -12.76 9.42 -6.42
C ARG A 88 -12.35 8.78 -5.10
N PRO A 89 -13.25 8.02 -4.46
CA PRO A 89 -12.88 7.21 -3.31
C PRO A 89 -11.95 6.09 -3.77
N LEU A 90 -10.82 5.95 -3.10
CA LEU A 90 -9.87 4.85 -3.27
C LEU A 90 -9.78 4.07 -1.96
N GLN A 91 -9.63 2.75 -2.10
CA GLN A 91 -9.42 1.84 -0.99
C GLN A 91 -8.27 0.91 -1.34
N TYR A 92 -7.22 0.94 -0.53
CA TYR A 92 -6.16 -0.07 -0.55
C TYR A 92 -6.49 -1.20 0.40
N LEU A 93 -6.15 -2.42 -0.01
CA LEU A 93 -6.30 -3.65 0.76
C LEU A 93 -5.00 -4.44 0.60
N GLY A 94 -4.24 -4.56 1.69
CA GLY A 94 -2.95 -5.23 1.70
C GLY A 94 -2.84 -6.25 2.81
N SER A 95 -2.04 -7.28 2.53
CA SER A 95 -1.61 -8.28 3.51
C SER A 95 -0.15 -8.63 3.21
N PRO A 96 0.82 -7.82 3.68
CA PRO A 96 2.24 -8.17 3.53
C PRO A 96 2.55 -9.48 4.25
N ILE A 97 3.67 -10.10 3.91
CA ILE A 97 4.18 -11.30 4.57
C ILE A 97 4.43 -11.03 6.06
N LEU A 98 5.15 -9.93 6.33
CA LEU A 98 5.45 -9.49 7.68
C LEU A 98 5.73 -7.99 7.72
N GLN A 99 5.55 -7.40 8.89
CA GLN A 99 5.86 -6.02 9.19
C GLN A 99 6.74 -5.93 10.43
N LEU A 100 7.65 -4.97 10.44
CA LEU A 100 8.44 -4.58 11.60
C LEU A 100 7.90 -3.26 12.12
N ARG A 101 7.57 -3.22 13.40
CA ARG A 101 7.09 -2.03 14.09
C ARG A 101 7.98 -1.69 15.28
N HIS A 102 8.04 -0.42 15.63
CA HIS A 102 8.86 0.09 16.71
C HIS A 102 8.10 1.19 17.47
N ARG A 103 8.48 1.40 18.73
CA ARG A 103 7.95 2.45 19.62
C ARG A 103 8.20 3.87 19.12
N LEU A 104 9.29 4.06 18.38
CA LEU A 104 9.74 5.36 17.90
C LEU A 104 9.68 5.43 16.38
N PRO A 105 9.28 6.59 15.81
CA PRO A 105 9.26 6.79 14.37
C PRO A 105 10.67 6.78 13.78
N LEU A 106 10.76 6.42 12.50
CA LEU A 106 11.97 6.62 11.73
C LEU A 106 12.27 8.11 11.56
N LYS A 107 13.56 8.44 11.45
CA LYS A 107 13.99 9.78 11.11
C LYS A 107 13.53 10.13 9.69
N GLU A 108 13.06 11.36 9.50
CA GLU A 108 12.74 11.87 8.17
C GLU A 108 13.93 11.77 7.22
N ILE A 109 13.66 11.38 5.97
CA ILE A 109 14.66 11.29 4.91
C ILE A 109 14.85 12.67 4.27
N LEU A 110 13.75 13.39 4.07
CA LEU A 110 13.70 14.75 3.53
C LEU A 110 12.87 15.63 4.46
N PRO A 111 13.28 16.90 4.69
CA PRO A 111 12.48 17.84 5.45
C PRO A 111 11.20 18.21 4.69
N LEU A 112 10.16 18.62 5.43
CA LEU A 112 8.85 18.91 4.85
C LEU A 112 8.90 20.00 3.77
N GLU A 113 9.72 21.03 3.95
CA GLU A 113 9.85 22.13 3.00
C GLU A 113 10.41 21.66 1.64
N GLU A 114 11.26 20.64 1.64
CA GLU A 114 11.78 20.06 0.40
C GLU A 114 10.70 19.25 -0.31
N CYS A 115 9.86 18.52 0.43
CA CYS A 115 8.74 17.76 -0.13
C CYS A 115 7.73 18.63 -0.91
N GLU A 116 7.59 19.91 -0.53
CA GLU A 116 6.73 20.89 -1.21
C GLU A 116 7.39 21.56 -2.42
N SER A 117 8.64 21.18 -2.74
CA SER A 117 9.38 21.77 -3.85
C SER A 117 8.72 21.46 -5.20
N ALA A 118 8.50 22.51 -6.00
CA ALA A 118 8.05 22.40 -7.39
C ALA A 118 9.01 21.62 -8.31
N LYS A 119 10.22 21.27 -7.82
CA LYS A 119 11.16 20.38 -8.53
C LYS A 119 10.61 18.97 -8.71
N PHE A 120 9.73 18.51 -7.79
CA PHE A 120 9.11 17.21 -7.89
C PHE A 120 7.91 17.27 -8.84
N HIS A 121 8.07 16.68 -10.03
CA HIS A 121 7.00 16.58 -11.00
C HIS A 121 6.09 15.37 -10.67
N ILE A 122 4.82 15.64 -10.33
CA ILE A 122 3.80 14.62 -10.13
C ILE A 122 3.07 14.40 -11.46
N PRO A 123 3.11 13.19 -12.05
CA PRO A 123 2.41 12.91 -13.30
C PRO A 123 0.90 13.03 -13.10
N MET A 124 0.26 13.86 -13.92
CA MET A 124 -1.20 14.02 -13.89
C MET A 124 -1.85 13.18 -14.98
N THR A 125 -2.75 12.27 -14.60
CA THR A 125 -3.63 11.59 -15.54
C THR A 125 -4.99 12.28 -15.58
N LYS A 126 -5.54 12.43 -16.80
CA LYS A 126 -6.89 12.96 -17.02
C LYS A 126 -7.95 11.85 -17.00
N PHE A 127 -7.52 10.59 -17.05
CA PHE A 127 -8.43 9.45 -17.14
C PHE A 127 -8.81 8.94 -15.76
N ASP A 128 -10.06 8.53 -15.64
CA ASP A 128 -10.58 7.84 -14.47
C ASP A 128 -9.86 6.49 -14.30
N SER A 129 -9.59 6.06 -13.06
CA SER A 129 -8.90 4.79 -12.78
C SER A 129 -9.59 3.59 -13.44
N ARG A 130 -10.90 3.68 -13.69
CA ARG A 130 -11.68 2.66 -14.41
C ARG A 130 -11.23 2.44 -15.85
N ALA A 131 -10.60 3.43 -16.49
CA ALA A 131 -10.01 3.28 -17.81
C ALA A 131 -8.81 2.31 -17.80
N TYR A 132 -8.19 2.09 -16.64
CA TYR A 132 -7.05 1.19 -16.45
C TYR A 132 -7.45 -0.17 -15.85
N GLY A 133 -8.75 -0.53 -15.91
CA GLY A 133 -9.25 -1.83 -15.44
C GLY A 133 -9.58 -1.89 -13.95
N HIS A 134 -9.48 -0.79 -13.21
CA HIS A 134 -10.03 -0.74 -11.85
C HIS A 134 -11.56 -0.74 -11.87
N TYR A 135 -12.18 -1.33 -10.85
CA TYR A 135 -13.64 -1.38 -10.72
C TYR A 135 -14.11 -0.74 -9.43
N LEU A 136 -15.33 -0.22 -9.45
CA LEU A 136 -15.97 0.36 -8.27
C LEU A 136 -16.72 -0.73 -7.51
N ARG A 137 -16.44 -0.85 -6.21
CA ARG A 137 -17.21 -1.70 -5.31
C ARG A 137 -17.65 -0.88 -4.10
N ARG A 138 -18.94 -0.96 -3.74
CA ARG A 138 -19.45 -0.34 -2.51
C ARG A 138 -18.88 -1.10 -1.31
N ARG A 139 -18.16 -0.40 -0.45
CA ARG A 139 -17.57 -0.90 0.79
C ARG A 139 -17.54 0.22 1.83
N HIS A 140 -17.45 -0.14 3.10
CA HIS A 140 -17.07 0.79 4.16
C HIS A 140 -15.60 1.20 4.00
N GLY A 141 -15.32 2.50 4.04
CA GLY A 141 -13.95 3.00 4.02
C GLY A 141 -13.26 2.68 5.34
N THR A 142 -12.07 2.08 5.28
CA THR A 142 -11.32 1.64 6.45
C THR A 142 -9.87 2.07 6.35
N SER A 143 -9.31 2.51 7.49
CA SER A 143 -7.89 2.78 7.69
C SER A 143 -7.40 1.89 8.83
N ILE A 144 -6.67 0.83 8.51
CA ILE A 144 -6.18 -0.19 9.46
C ILE A 144 -4.67 -0.30 9.26
N PRO A 145 -3.84 -0.03 10.28
CA PRO A 145 -2.39 0.04 10.13
C PRO A 145 -1.69 -1.32 10.30
N GLY A 146 -2.44 -2.38 10.61
CA GLY A 146 -1.90 -3.72 10.86
C GLY A 146 -1.76 -4.10 12.33
N TYR A 147 -2.06 -3.17 13.25
CA TYR A 147 -2.05 -3.37 14.70
C TYR A 147 -3.30 -2.71 15.35
N TRP A 148 -3.53 -3.01 16.63
CA TRP A 148 -4.65 -2.43 17.38
C TRP A 148 -4.29 -1.05 17.96
N PRO A 149 -5.21 -0.08 17.98
CA PRO A 149 -4.95 1.21 18.62
C PRO A 149 -4.52 1.05 20.08
N GLY A 150 -3.48 1.76 20.52
CA GLY A 150 -2.94 1.67 21.89
C GLY A 150 -1.90 0.56 22.10
N ASP A 151 -1.47 -0.12 21.04
CA ASP A 151 -0.24 -0.91 21.02
C ASP A 151 0.97 0.00 21.30
N ALA A 152 2.02 -0.52 21.96
CA ALA A 152 3.19 0.29 22.29
C ALA A 152 4.07 0.60 21.06
N SER A 153 4.04 -0.26 20.04
CA SER A 153 4.89 -0.19 18.87
C SER A 153 4.12 0.31 17.65
N GLU A 154 3.72 1.58 17.62
CA GLU A 154 2.81 2.08 16.57
C GLU A 154 3.51 2.43 15.24
N PHE A 155 4.82 2.61 15.22
CA PHE A 155 5.52 3.13 14.05
C PHE A 155 6.10 2.02 13.18
N GLY A 156 5.78 2.03 11.89
CA GLY A 156 6.30 1.07 10.93
C GLY A 156 7.76 1.34 10.54
N VAL A 157 8.57 0.28 10.51
CA VAL A 157 9.99 0.33 10.11
C VAL A 157 10.18 -0.27 8.71
N MET A 158 9.66 -1.48 8.50
CA MET A 158 9.87 -2.22 7.25
C MET A 158 8.72 -3.20 7.02
N SER A 159 8.38 -3.45 5.76
CA SER A 159 7.37 -4.45 5.39
C SER A 159 7.87 -5.31 4.23
N TYR A 160 7.55 -6.61 4.27
CA TYR A 160 7.91 -7.58 3.23
C TYR A 160 6.65 -8.00 2.48
N HIS A 161 6.68 -7.98 1.16
CA HIS A 161 5.49 -8.19 0.34
C HIS A 161 5.59 -9.43 -0.54
N LYS A 162 4.43 -10.02 -0.83
CA LYS A 162 4.26 -11.14 -1.75
C LYS A 162 4.37 -10.64 -3.20
N ARG A 163 4.92 -11.48 -4.08
CA ARG A 163 5.09 -11.17 -5.51
C ARG A 163 4.47 -12.21 -6.44
N GLY A 164 3.70 -13.17 -5.91
CA GLY A 164 3.09 -14.24 -6.70
C GLY A 164 2.15 -13.73 -7.79
N TYR A 165 1.57 -12.54 -7.64
CA TYR A 165 0.74 -11.92 -8.68
C TYR A 165 1.48 -11.61 -10.00
N LEU A 166 2.82 -11.56 -9.98
CA LEU A 166 3.65 -11.36 -11.18
C LEU A 166 3.80 -12.65 -12.00
N VAL A 167 3.72 -13.81 -11.34
CA VAL A 167 3.80 -15.11 -12.03
C VAL A 167 2.70 -15.17 -13.08
N GLY A 168 2.98 -15.61 -14.31
CA GLY A 168 1.94 -15.76 -15.35
C GLY A 168 1.32 -14.46 -15.87
N ARG A 169 1.84 -13.28 -15.50
CA ARG A 169 1.43 -12.01 -16.09
C ARG A 169 2.03 -11.87 -17.49
N ASN A 170 1.20 -11.57 -18.48
CA ASN A 170 1.64 -11.36 -19.87
C ASN A 170 1.99 -9.89 -20.14
N ALA A 171 2.84 -9.30 -19.31
CA ALA A 171 3.27 -7.91 -19.46
C ALA A 171 4.73 -7.76 -19.00
N ASP A 172 5.53 -7.01 -19.76
CA ASP A 172 6.96 -6.79 -19.52
C ASP A 172 7.20 -5.52 -18.68
N ASP A 173 6.51 -5.43 -17.54
CA ASP A 173 6.49 -4.24 -16.67
C ASP A 173 6.66 -4.62 -15.17
N ASP A 174 7.35 -5.71 -14.87
CA ASP A 174 7.48 -6.24 -13.50
C ASP A 174 8.13 -5.25 -12.53
N SER A 175 9.14 -4.51 -13.01
CA SER A 175 9.80 -3.47 -12.22
C SER A 175 8.82 -2.38 -11.80
N ASP A 176 7.95 -1.96 -12.71
CA ASP A 176 6.99 -0.89 -12.44
C ASP A 176 5.83 -1.38 -11.57
N ALA A 177 5.36 -2.61 -11.79
CA ALA A 177 4.37 -3.23 -10.92
C ALA A 177 4.85 -3.35 -9.47
N LEU A 178 6.12 -3.73 -9.24
CA LEU A 178 6.70 -3.80 -7.90
C LEU A 178 6.84 -2.40 -7.26
N LYS A 179 7.24 -1.39 -8.03
CA LYS A 179 7.28 0.00 -7.53
C LYS A 179 5.89 0.49 -7.17
N THR A 180 4.88 0.22 -8.00
CA THR A 180 3.49 0.57 -7.75
C THR A 180 2.98 -0.11 -6.48
N GLN A 181 3.27 -1.40 -6.28
CA GLN A 181 2.96 -2.11 -5.05
C GLN A 181 3.61 -1.43 -3.84
N ALA A 182 4.92 -1.12 -3.92
CA ALA A 182 5.65 -0.48 -2.83
C ALA A 182 5.07 0.91 -2.48
N VAL A 183 4.76 1.74 -3.49
CA VAL A 183 4.16 3.07 -3.30
C VAL A 183 2.81 2.96 -2.60
N TYR A 184 1.90 2.12 -3.10
CA TYR A 184 0.57 1.99 -2.51
C TYR A 184 0.61 1.35 -1.12
N ALA A 185 1.44 0.33 -0.92
CA ALA A 185 1.61 -0.30 0.39
C ALA A 185 2.13 0.69 1.43
N ASN A 186 3.19 1.44 1.09
CA ASN A 186 3.78 2.41 2.00
C ASN A 186 2.84 3.58 2.28
N TRP A 187 2.21 4.15 1.25
CA TRP A 187 1.20 5.21 1.42
C TRP A 187 0.09 4.76 2.36
N SER A 188 -0.43 3.56 2.13
CA SER A 188 -1.56 3.04 2.91
C SER A 188 -1.18 2.73 4.34
N TRP A 189 0.02 2.20 4.56
CA TRP A 189 0.51 1.91 5.89
C TRP A 189 0.76 3.19 6.70
N LEU A 190 1.39 4.20 6.09
CA LEU A 190 1.63 5.50 6.70
C LEU A 190 0.33 6.25 6.96
N LEU A 191 -0.63 6.24 6.02
CA LEU A 191 -1.95 6.84 6.22
C LEU A 191 -2.72 6.15 7.36
N GLY A 192 -2.60 4.83 7.45
CA GLY A 192 -3.11 4.05 8.58
C GLY A 192 -2.54 4.55 9.91
N GLN A 193 -1.21 4.63 10.02
CA GLN A 193 -0.53 5.11 11.25
C GLN A 193 -0.92 6.55 11.58
N ALA A 194 -0.90 7.46 10.60
CA ALA A 194 -1.26 8.86 10.76
C ALA A 194 -2.72 9.07 11.20
N SER A 195 -3.62 8.14 10.86
CA SER A 195 -5.03 8.20 11.30
C SER A 195 -5.22 7.81 12.77
N HIS A 196 -4.19 7.23 13.40
CA HIS A 196 -4.22 6.74 14.80
C HIS A 196 -3.42 7.62 15.77
N GLN A 197 -2.75 8.67 15.26
CA GLN A 197 -2.07 9.69 16.07
C GLN A 197 -3.01 10.87 16.34
#